data_AF-A0A258KII3-F1
#
_entry.id   AF-A0A258KII3-F1
#
_cell.length_a   1.000
_cell.length_b   1.000
_cell.length_c   1.000
_cell.angle_alpha   90.00
_cell.angle_beta   90.00
_cell.angle_gamma   90.00
#
_symmetry.space_group_name_H-M   'P 1'
#
loop_
_entity.id
_entity.type
_entity.pdbx_description
1 polymer ?
#
loop_
_entity_poly.entity_id
_entity_poly.type
_entity_poly.pdbx_seq_one_letter_code
_entity_poly.pdbx_strand_id
1 'polypeptide(L)'
;MQYLKKISILFFLILSLYGKAQETLSYEAVNIQSYALYEKGSWKELLEYGKNAVAVGQDFTLLRLRMGYAAFMNSDFSQAIIHYEQVLKNDSYNSTAHYYIWLCRTYLNQSELANLQIPFLSDEVLA
;
A
#
# COMPACT_ATOMS: atom_id res chain seq x y z
N MET A 1 -15.09 -1.46 53.26
CA MET A 1 -14.77 -2.62 52.38
C MET A 1 -15.62 -2.71 51.11
N GLN A 2 -16.93 -2.41 51.12
CA GLN A 2 -17.77 -2.50 49.91
C GLN A 2 -17.40 -1.49 48.79
N TYR A 3 -17.00 -0.27 49.15
CA TYR A 3 -16.61 0.77 48.18
C TYR A 3 -15.29 0.45 47.44
N LEU A 4 -14.30 -0.15 48.12
CA LEU A 4 -13.07 -0.62 47.46
C LEU A 4 -13.35 -1.69 46.41
N LYS A 5 -14.27 -2.63 46.70
CA LYS A 5 -14.69 -3.65 45.73
C LYS A 5 -15.34 -3.03 44.49
N LYS A 6 -16.17 -2.00 44.66
CA LYS A 6 -16.81 -1.28 43.54
C LYS A 6 -15.81 -0.50 42.68
N ILE A 7 -14.80 0.12 43.29
CA ILE A 7 -13.71 0.81 42.57
C ILE A 7 -12.88 -0.20 41.76
N SER A 8 -12.57 -1.36 42.33
CA SER A 8 -11.85 -2.43 41.63
C SER A 8 -12.62 -2.96 40.41
N ILE A 9 -13.94 -3.12 40.52
CA ILE A 9 -14.79 -3.56 39.41
C ILE A 9 -14.83 -2.51 38.30
N LEU A 10 -14.94 -1.22 38.66
CA LEU A 10 -14.92 -0.12 37.69
C LEU A 10 -13.57 -0.04 36.95
N PHE A 11 -12.46 -0.25 37.67
CA PHE A 11 -11.12 -0.29 37.08
C PHE A 11 -10.95 -1.45 36.09
N PHE A 12 -11.44 -2.66 36.41
CA PHE A 12 -11.44 -3.79 35.49
C PHE A 12 -12.34 -3.58 34.26
N LEU A 13 -13.47 -2.88 34.42
CA LEU A 13 -14.36 -2.54 33.31
C LEU A 13 -13.68 -1.56 32.34
N ILE A 14 -13.00 -0.55 32.87
CA ILE A 14 -12.24 0.43 32.09
C ILE A 14 -11.07 -0.24 31.35
N LEU A 15 -10.36 -1.18 31.97
CA LEU A 15 -9.30 -1.99 31.32
C LEU A 15 -9.82 -2.82 30.13
N SER A 16 -11.02 -3.38 30.23
CA SER A 16 -11.61 -4.19 29.15
C SER A 16 -12.03 -3.36 27.93
N LEU A 17 -12.26 -2.06 28.08
CA LEU A 17 -12.56 -1.14 26.99
C LEU A 17 -11.33 -0.83 26.13
N TYR A 18 -10.12 -0.86 26.71
CA TYR A 18 -8.88 -0.66 25.95
C TYR A 18 -8.47 -1.89 25.11
N GLY A 19 -8.95 -3.09 25.45
CA GLY A 19 -8.58 -4.33 24.76
C GLY A 19 -9.15 -4.49 23.35
N LYS A 20 -10.13 -3.66 22.94
CA LYS A 20 -10.78 -3.70 21.61
C LYS A 20 -10.18 -2.72 20.59
N ALA A 21 -9.18 -1.92 20.99
CA ALA A 21 -8.69 -0.79 20.19
C ALA A 21 -7.44 -1.08 19.34
N GLN A 22 -6.88 -2.29 19.38
CA GLN A 22 -5.61 -2.57 18.69
C GLN A 22 -5.58 -3.98 18.08
N GLU A 23 -6.51 -4.30 17.17
CA GLU A 23 -6.14 -5.21 16.08
C GLU A 23 -5.28 -4.40 15.10
N THR A 24 -3.99 -4.28 15.38
CA THR A 24 -3.05 -3.79 14.37
C THR A 24 -3.15 -4.71 13.17
N LEU A 25 -3.44 -4.14 12.00
CA LEU A 25 -3.37 -4.87 10.73
C LEU A 25 -2.01 -5.58 10.65
N SER A 26 -2.01 -6.90 10.62
CA SER A 26 -0.78 -7.68 10.48
C SER A 26 -0.34 -7.71 9.02
N TYR A 27 0.95 -7.96 8.77
CA TYR A 27 1.47 -8.15 7.40
C TYR A 27 0.62 -9.14 6.60
N GLU A 28 0.30 -10.29 7.21
CA GLU A 28 -0.43 -11.37 6.54
C GLU A 28 -1.86 -10.96 6.20
N ALA A 29 -2.57 -10.32 7.15
CA ALA A 29 -3.92 -9.83 6.92
C ALA A 29 -3.95 -8.79 5.79
N VAL A 30 -2.99 -7.86 5.79
CA VAL A 30 -2.87 -6.84 4.73
C VAL A 30 -2.53 -7.47 3.39
N ASN A 31 -1.62 -8.44 3.36
CA ASN A 31 -1.24 -9.13 2.14
C ASN A 31 -2.41 -9.89 1.51
N ILE A 32 -3.15 -10.69 2.29
CA ILE A 32 -4.32 -11.44 1.81
C ILE A 32 -5.40 -10.49 1.31
N GLN A 33 -5.77 -9.48 2.12
CA GLN A 33 -6.89 -8.62 1.78
C GLN A 33 -6.58 -7.70 0.59
N SER A 34 -5.38 -7.13 0.53
CA SER A 34 -4.95 -6.33 -0.62
C SER A 34 -4.86 -7.15 -1.90
N TYR A 35 -4.43 -8.42 -1.81
CA TYR A 35 -4.44 -9.33 -2.96
C TYR A 35 -5.87 -9.65 -3.42
N ALA A 36 -6.78 -9.93 -2.48
CA ALA A 36 -8.17 -10.21 -2.81
C ALA A 36 -8.87 -9.02 -3.49
N LEU A 37 -8.58 -7.78 -3.06
CA LEU A 37 -9.08 -6.57 -3.71
C LEU A 37 -8.47 -6.37 -5.11
N TYR A 38 -7.17 -6.68 -5.26
CA TYR A 38 -6.48 -6.65 -6.54
C TYR A 38 -7.12 -7.61 -7.56
N GLU A 39 -7.31 -8.88 -7.18
CA GLU A 39 -7.91 -9.91 -8.05
C GLU A 39 -9.35 -9.57 -8.47
N LYS A 40 -10.08 -8.83 -7.63
CA LYS A 40 -11.45 -8.37 -7.93
C LYS A 40 -11.50 -7.15 -8.85
N GLY A 41 -10.38 -6.48 -9.09
CA GLY A 41 -10.37 -5.19 -9.79
C GLY A 41 -10.92 -4.03 -8.97
N SER A 42 -10.97 -4.19 -7.64
CA SER A 42 -11.53 -3.24 -6.69
C SER A 42 -10.55 -2.10 -6.40
N TRP A 43 -10.18 -1.32 -7.43
CA TRP A 43 -9.05 -0.39 -7.38
C TRP A 43 -9.20 0.73 -6.36
N LYS A 44 -10.39 1.33 -6.26
CA LYS A 44 -10.66 2.39 -5.27
C LYS A 44 -10.61 1.85 -3.84
N GLU A 45 -11.20 0.68 -3.61
CA GLU A 45 -11.14 0.04 -2.28
C GLU A 45 -9.72 -0.40 -1.93
N LEU A 46 -8.94 -0.89 -2.90
CA LEU A 46 -7.54 -1.28 -2.70
C LEU A 46 -6.68 -0.09 -2.27
N LEU A 47 -6.85 1.07 -2.91
CA LEU A 47 -6.13 2.29 -2.55
C LEU A 47 -6.48 2.76 -1.15
N GLU A 48 -7.77 2.78 -0.79
CA GLU A 48 -8.20 3.19 0.54
C GLU A 48 -7.71 2.21 1.61
N TYR A 49 -7.86 0.91 1.37
CA TYR A 49 -7.37 -0.12 2.27
C TYR A 49 -5.85 -0.04 2.47
N GLY A 50 -5.09 0.07 1.37
CA GLY A 50 -3.64 0.17 1.42
C GLY A 50 -3.14 1.43 2.12
N LYS A 51 -3.83 2.57 1.93
CA LYS A 51 -3.51 3.82 2.64
C LYS A 51 -3.66 3.64 4.15
N ASN A 52 -4.74 3.01 4.59
CA ASN A 52 -4.97 2.72 6.01
C ASN A 52 -3.94 1.73 6.57
N ALA A 53 -3.57 0.70 5.81
CA ALA A 53 -2.52 -0.25 6.18
C ALA A 53 -1.15 0.43 6.36
N VAL A 54 -0.75 1.26 5.39
CA VAL A 54 0.50 2.04 5.47
C VAL A 54 0.50 2.99 6.67
N ALA A 55 -0.63 3.64 6.96
CA ALA A 55 -0.75 4.57 8.07
C ALA A 55 -0.55 3.91 9.44
N VAL A 56 -0.83 2.60 9.56
CA VAL A 56 -0.58 1.80 10.77
C VAL A 56 0.73 1.02 10.73
N GLY A 57 1.62 1.35 9.79
CA GLY A 57 2.98 0.80 9.69
C GLY A 57 3.12 -0.46 8.83
N GLN A 58 2.05 -0.93 8.19
CA GLN A 58 2.14 -2.01 7.20
C GLN A 58 2.50 -1.43 5.84
N ASP A 59 3.79 -1.21 5.61
CA ASP A 59 4.34 -0.70 4.36
C ASP A 59 5.39 -1.66 3.81
N PHE A 60 5.00 -2.46 2.81
CA PHE A 60 5.86 -3.46 2.18
C PHE A 60 5.68 -3.50 0.67
N THR A 61 6.70 -4.03 -0.02
CA THR A 61 6.82 -3.97 -1.49
C THR A 61 5.58 -4.45 -2.24
N LEU A 62 5.03 -5.63 -1.90
CA LEU A 62 3.85 -6.17 -2.59
C LEU A 62 2.61 -5.28 -2.43
N LEU A 63 2.41 -4.67 -1.25
CA LEU A 63 1.31 -3.72 -1.06
C LEU A 63 1.51 -2.49 -1.93
N ARG A 64 2.71 -1.90 -1.95
CA ARG A 64 3.02 -0.72 -2.76
C ARG A 64 2.88 -1.00 -4.26
N LEU A 65 3.32 -2.16 -4.75
CA LEU A 65 3.12 -2.57 -6.15
C LEU A 65 1.62 -2.64 -6.51
N ARG A 66 0.80 -3.25 -5.65
CA ARG A 66 -0.66 -3.33 -5.86
C ARG A 66 -1.33 -1.96 -5.80
N MET A 67 -0.95 -1.11 -4.85
CA MET A 67 -1.47 0.26 -4.76
C MET A 67 -1.08 1.09 -5.99
N GLY A 68 0.17 0.98 -6.46
CA GLY A 68 0.62 1.62 -7.70
C GLY A 68 -0.19 1.18 -8.91
N TYR A 69 -0.46 -0.13 -9.02
CA TYR A 69 -1.29 -0.66 -10.10
C TYR A 69 -2.74 -0.19 -10.01
N ALA A 70 -3.34 -0.17 -8.83
CA ALA A 70 -4.70 0.34 -8.64
C ALA A 70 -4.81 1.84 -8.98
N ALA A 71 -3.81 2.64 -8.65
CA ALA A 71 -3.75 4.05 -9.06
C ALA A 71 -3.64 4.17 -10.58
N PHE A 72 -2.77 3.38 -11.23
CA PHE A 72 -2.64 3.31 -12.68
C PHE A 72 -3.96 2.94 -13.36
N MET A 73 -4.67 1.92 -12.85
CA MET A 73 -5.97 1.50 -13.39
C MET A 73 -7.07 2.55 -13.22
N ASN A 74 -6.96 3.42 -12.22
CA ASN A 74 -7.82 4.59 -12.05
C ASN A 74 -7.34 5.81 -12.87
N SER A 75 -6.34 5.65 -13.74
CA SER A 75 -5.69 6.72 -14.51
C SER A 75 -5.06 7.83 -13.64
N ASP A 76 -4.80 7.56 -12.37
CA ASP A 76 -4.05 8.46 -11.48
C ASP A 76 -2.55 8.12 -11.56
N PHE A 77 -1.96 8.45 -12.70
CA PHE A 77 -0.57 8.14 -13.02
C PHE A 77 0.42 8.81 -12.05
N SER A 78 0.07 9.96 -11.50
CA SER A 78 0.91 10.66 -10.52
C SER A 78 0.97 9.90 -9.20
N GLN A 79 -0.17 9.43 -8.68
CA GLN A 79 -0.19 8.58 -7.47
C GLN A 79 0.46 7.22 -7.72
N ALA A 80 0.27 6.65 -8.91
CA ALA A 80 0.93 5.40 -9.28
C ALA A 80 2.46 5.51 -9.17
N ILE A 81 3.05 6.56 -9.76
CA ILE A 81 4.49 6.83 -9.68
C ILE A 81 4.95 6.91 -8.23
N ILE A 82 4.24 7.62 -7.36
CA ILE A 82 4.60 7.73 -5.93
C ILE A 82 4.73 6.36 -5.28
N HIS A 83 3.79 5.44 -5.55
CA HIS A 83 3.83 4.09 -4.99
C HIS A 83 5.01 3.27 -5.53
N TYR A 84 5.27 3.33 -6.83
CA TYR A 84 6.39 2.63 -7.44
C TYR A 84 7.75 3.20 -7.00
N GLU A 85 7.85 4.52 -6.78
CA GLU A 85 9.06 5.13 -6.23
C GLU A 85 9.34 4.66 -4.79
N GLN A 86 8.32 4.37 -3.97
CA GLN A 86 8.54 3.73 -2.66
C GLN A 86 9.09 2.31 -2.80
N VAL A 87 8.69 1.56 -3.81
CA VAL A 87 9.27 0.24 -4.10
C VAL A 87 10.76 0.37 -4.43
N LEU A 88 11.10 1.34 -5.30
CA LEU A 88 12.47 1.58 -5.73
C LEU A 88 13.43 2.05 -4.61
N LYS A 89 12.90 2.58 -3.49
CA LYS A 89 13.74 2.88 -2.31
C LYS A 89 14.28 1.64 -1.62
N ASN A 90 13.55 0.53 -1.68
CA ASN A 90 13.96 -0.74 -1.05
C ASN A 90 14.63 -1.69 -2.05
N ASP A 91 14.19 -1.64 -3.30
CA ASP A 91 14.71 -2.44 -4.42
C ASP A 91 14.86 -1.55 -5.65
N SER A 92 16.04 -0.95 -5.80
CA SER A 92 16.33 0.03 -6.86
C SER A 92 16.38 -0.58 -8.27
N TYR A 93 16.25 -1.90 -8.42
CA TYR A 93 16.24 -2.60 -9.70
C TYR A 93 14.91 -3.30 -9.97
N ASN A 94 13.86 -2.98 -9.21
CA ASN A 94 12.56 -3.61 -9.37
C ASN A 94 11.97 -3.31 -10.76
N SER A 95 12.02 -4.31 -11.65
CA SER A 95 11.62 -4.15 -13.06
C SER A 95 10.15 -3.74 -13.21
N THR A 96 9.26 -4.28 -12.38
CA THR A 96 7.83 -3.90 -12.38
C THR A 96 7.63 -2.44 -12.04
N ALA A 97 8.31 -1.92 -11.02
CA ALA A 97 8.21 -0.51 -10.65
C ALA A 97 8.73 0.40 -11.76
N HIS A 98 9.90 0.09 -12.34
CA HIS A 98 10.45 0.85 -13.48
C HIS A 98 9.50 0.84 -14.69
N TYR A 99 8.93 -0.31 -15.03
CA TYR A 99 7.99 -0.45 -16.15
C TYR A 99 6.74 0.43 -15.98
N TYR A 100 6.10 0.37 -14.81
CA TYR A 100 4.91 1.18 -14.59
C TYR A 100 5.22 2.67 -14.43
N ILE A 101 6.38 3.06 -13.87
CA ILE A 101 6.81 4.46 -13.88
C ILE A 101 7.00 4.94 -15.31
N TRP A 102 7.63 4.14 -16.18
CA TRP A 102 7.78 4.46 -17.60
C TRP A 102 6.41 4.68 -18.26
N LEU A 103 5.46 3.74 -18.10
CA LEU A 103 4.10 3.88 -18.63
C LEU A 103 3.41 5.14 -18.12
N CYS A 104 3.40 5.36 -16.80
CA CYS A 104 2.76 6.53 -16.17
C CYS A 104 3.32 7.83 -16.73
N ARG A 105 4.65 7.93 -16.86
CA ARG A 105 5.32 9.12 -17.40
C ARG A 105 4.99 9.32 -18.88
N THR A 106 4.89 8.25 -19.66
CA THR A 106 4.41 8.31 -21.05
C THR A 106 2.97 8.85 -21.13
N TYR A 107 2.04 8.34 -20.32
CA TYR A 107 0.66 8.85 -20.28
C TYR A 107 0.57 10.31 -19.82
N LEU A 108 1.50 10.77 -18.98
CA LEU A 108 1.62 12.15 -18.53
C LEU A 108 2.35 13.06 -19.53
N ASN A 109 2.75 12.55 -20.70
CA ASN A 109 3.56 13.27 -21.70
C ASN A 109 4.92 13.76 -21.16
N GLN A 110 5.53 12.99 -20.26
CA GLN A 110 6.84 13.26 -19.65
C GLN A 110 7.93 12.37 -20.26
N SER A 111 8.07 12.41 -21.59
CA SER A 111 8.94 11.48 -22.34
C SER A 111 10.39 11.47 -21.88
N GLU A 112 10.96 12.63 -21.52
CA GLU A 112 12.34 12.70 -21.02
C GLU A 112 12.51 11.91 -19.71
N LEU A 113 11.55 12.03 -18.78
CA LEU A 113 11.57 11.31 -17.51
C LEU A 113 11.23 9.83 -17.67
N ALA A 114 10.38 9.49 -18.65
CA ALA A 114 10.12 8.11 -19.02
C ALA A 114 11.41 7.42 -19.50
N ASN A 115 12.19 8.08 -20.37
CA ASN A 115 13.42 7.52 -20.93
C ASN A 115 14.47 7.17 -19.86
N LEU A 116 14.45 7.81 -18.69
CA LEU A 116 15.32 7.46 -17.57
C LEU A 116 15.09 6.03 -17.05
N GLN A 117 13.92 5.44 -17.32
CA GLN A 117 13.59 4.09 -16.88
C GLN A 117 14.09 3.00 -17.85
N ILE A 118 14.34 3.35 -19.12
CA ILE A 118 14.71 2.41 -20.19
C ILE A 118 15.87 1.47 -19.79
N PRO A 119 16.96 1.93 -19.13
CA PRO A 119 18.06 1.06 -18.74
C PRO A 119 17.69 -0.08 -17.76
N PHE A 120 16.51 0.00 -17.13
CA PHE A 120 16.01 -0.98 -16.16
C PHE A 120 14.90 -1.89 -16.72
N LEU A 121 14.48 -1.66 -17.97
CA LEU A 121 13.44 -2.44 -18.63
C LEU A 121 14.08 -3.62 -19.39
N SER A 122 13.35 -4.74 -19.51
CA SER A 122 13.79 -5.84 -20.35
C SER A 122 13.63 -5.49 -21.83
N ASP A 123 14.44 -6.11 -22.70
CA ASP A 123 14.36 -5.92 -24.15
C ASP A 123 12.97 -6.25 -24.71
N GLU A 124 12.25 -7.19 -24.09
CA GLU A 124 10.86 -7.55 -24.43
C GLU A 124 9.89 -6.37 -24.28
N VAL A 125 10.12 -5.48 -23.31
CA VAL A 125 9.28 -4.29 -23.08
C VAL A 125 9.57 -3.19 -24.11
N LEU A 126 10.77 -3.19 -24.70
CA LEU A 126 11.24 -2.16 -25.64
C LEU A 126 11.02 -2.53 -27.12
N ALA A 127 10.63 -3.78 -27.41
CA ALA A 127 10.39 -4.32 -28.75
C ALA A 127 8.98 -4.03 -29.26
#